data_AF-A0A354FC80-F1
#
_entry.id   AF-A0A354FC80-F1
#
_cell.length_a   1.000
_cell.length_b   1.000
_cell.length_c   1.000
_cell.angle_alpha   90.00
_cell.angle_beta   90.00
_cell.angle_gamma   90.00
#
_symmetry.space_group_name_H-M   'P 1'
#
loop_
_entity.id
_entity.type
_entity.pdbx_description
1 polymer ?
#
loop_
_entity_poly.entity_id
_entity_poly.type
_entity_poly.pdbx_seq_one_letter_code
_entity_poly.pdbx_strand_id
1 'polypeptide(L)'
;SLVGARNAANAINRLIDAKFDAWNPRTTDRHMPRGLVSAREVLALSIIGFGLLLLAAWQLNPLCLKLAPLAVLLLVLYSYTKRFTWACHLVLGFCCGIAPTACWLAVTGEFALPT
;
A
#
# COMPACT_ATOMS: atom_id res chain seq x y z
N SER A 1 0.04 10.80 -2.23
CA SER A 1 -0.53 10.53 -3.57
C SER A 1 -1.31 9.23 -3.55
N LEU A 2 -2.60 9.26 -3.90
CA LEU A 2 -3.46 8.08 -3.98
C LEU A 2 -2.98 7.07 -5.04
N VAL A 3 -2.65 7.57 -6.23
CA VAL A 3 -2.22 6.75 -7.36
C VAL A 3 -0.90 6.04 -7.05
N GLY A 4 0.08 6.76 -6.51
CA GLY A 4 1.37 6.20 -6.12
C GLY A 4 1.24 5.13 -5.04
N ALA A 5 0.48 5.42 -3.97
CA ALA A 5 0.25 4.49 -2.87
C ALA A 5 -0.47 3.20 -3.31
N ARG A 6 -1.57 3.33 -4.07
CA ARG A 6 -2.36 2.18 -4.52
C ARG A 6 -1.57 1.28 -5.46
N ASN A 7 -0.86 1.87 -6.42
CA ASN A 7 -0.08 1.11 -7.39
C ASN A 7 1.12 0.42 -6.71
N ALA A 8 1.83 1.10 -5.82
CA ALA A 8 2.91 0.50 -5.05
C ALA A 8 2.43 -0.66 -4.16
N ALA A 9 1.36 -0.45 -3.40
CA ALA A 9 0.78 -1.49 -2.57
C ALA A 9 0.34 -2.72 -3.39
N ASN A 10 -0.27 -2.52 -4.56
CA ASN A 10 -0.65 -3.61 -5.45
C ASN A 10 0.56 -4.33 -6.07
N ALA A 11 1.60 -3.58 -6.45
CA ALA A 11 2.84 -4.15 -6.97
C ALA A 11 3.52 -5.05 -5.93
N ILE A 12 3.68 -4.56 -4.70
CA ILE A 12 4.21 -5.38 -3.59
C ILE A 12 3.33 -6.57 -3.27
N ASN A 13 2.00 -6.41 -3.23
CA ASN A 13 1.08 -7.53 -3.02
C ASN A 13 1.35 -8.64 -4.04
N ARG A 14 1.42 -8.29 -5.34
CA ARG A 14 1.71 -9.25 -6.42
C ARG A 14 3.11 -9.84 -6.34
N LEU A 15 4.10 -9.05 -5.94
CA LEU A 15 5.47 -9.51 -5.77
C LEU A 15 5.56 -10.58 -4.69
N ILE A 16 4.94 -10.35 -3.53
CA ILE A 16 5.00 -11.30 -2.43
C ILE A 16 4.07 -12.51 -2.68
N ASP A 17 2.91 -12.30 -3.30
CA ASP A 17 1.97 -13.37 -3.62
C ASP A 17 2.39 -14.22 -4.83
N ALA A 18 3.42 -13.83 -5.61
CA ALA A 18 3.77 -14.47 -6.89
C ALA A 18 3.94 -16.00 -6.83
N LYS A 19 4.58 -16.53 -5.78
CA LYS A 19 4.76 -17.99 -5.60
C LYS A 19 3.44 -18.70 -5.31
N PHE A 20 2.60 -18.10 -4.47
CA PHE A 20 1.29 -18.64 -4.13
C PHE A 20 0.30 -18.53 -5.29
N ASP A 21 0.38 -17.42 -6.04
CA ASP A 21 -0.43 -17.17 -7.22
C ASP A 21 -0.17 -18.21 -8.32
N ALA A 22 1.06 -18.75 -8.41
CA ALA A 22 1.44 -19.80 -9.36
C ALA A 22 0.85 -21.17 -9.03
N TRP A 23 0.48 -21.43 -7.76
CA TRP A 23 -0.14 -22.69 -7.35
C TRP A 23 -1.66 -22.66 -7.39
N ASN A 24 -2.25 -21.47 -7.54
CA ASN A 24 -3.68 -21.29 -7.56
C ASN A 24 -4.19 -21.22 -9.01
N PRO A 25 -5.05 -22.17 -9.45
CA PRO A 25 -5.59 -22.21 -10.81
C PRO A 25 -6.26 -20.91 -11.24
N ARG A 26 -6.82 -20.14 -10.30
CA ARG A 26 -7.49 -18.86 -10.58
C ARG A 26 -6.51 -17.72 -10.92
N THR A 27 -5.26 -17.81 -10.48
CA THR A 27 -4.29 -16.70 -10.54
C THR A 27 -3.01 -17.06 -11.27
N THR A 28 -2.87 -18.31 -11.71
CA THR A 28 -1.72 -18.80 -12.47
C THR A 28 -1.47 -18.01 -13.76
N ASP A 29 -2.52 -17.44 -14.37
CA ASP A 29 -2.40 -16.67 -15.61
C ASP A 29 -1.96 -15.20 -15.41
N ARG A 30 -1.71 -14.78 -14.17
CA ARG A 30 -1.22 -13.43 -13.88
C ARG A 30 0.20 -13.23 -14.43
N HIS A 31 0.53 -11.97 -14.71
CA HIS A 31 1.82 -11.61 -15.34
C HIS A 31 3.06 -12.07 -14.54
N MET A 32 3.02 -12.05 -13.21
CA MET A 32 4.15 -12.43 -12.36
C MET A 32 4.38 -13.96 -12.33
N PRO A 33 3.37 -14.81 -12.02
CA PRO A 33 3.52 -16.26 -12.15
C PRO A 33 3.95 -16.73 -13.53
N ARG A 34 3.48 -16.07 -14.59
CA ARG A 34 3.86 -16.36 -15.98
C ARG A 34 5.26 -15.87 -16.37
N GLY A 35 5.95 -15.13 -15.51
CA GLY A 35 7.26 -14.56 -15.82
C GLY A 35 7.25 -13.48 -16.90
N LEU A 36 6.07 -12.91 -17.23
CA LEU A 36 5.93 -11.83 -18.22
C LEU A 36 6.47 -10.49 -17.72
N VAL A 37 6.63 -10.36 -16.40
CA VAL A 37 7.23 -9.19 -15.76
C VAL A 37 8.22 -9.70 -14.71
N SER A 38 9.39 -9.08 -14.65
CA SER A 38 10.42 -9.44 -13.68
C SER A 38 10.09 -8.93 -12.29
N ALA A 39 10.54 -9.66 -11.27
CA ALA A 39 10.43 -9.24 -9.87
C ALA A 39 11.10 -7.88 -9.62
N ARG A 40 12.17 -7.56 -10.34
CA ARG A 40 12.89 -6.29 -10.23
C ARG A 40 12.08 -5.12 -10.76
N GLU A 41 11.39 -5.28 -11.90
CA GLU A 41 10.51 -4.25 -12.45
C GLU A 41 9.35 -3.95 -11.50
N VAL A 42 8.70 -4.99 -10.95
CA VAL A 42 7.60 -4.82 -10.00
C VAL A 42 8.07 -4.13 -8.72
N LEU A 43 9.26 -4.51 -8.22
CA LEU A 43 9.86 -3.84 -7.06
C LEU A 43 10.18 -2.38 -7.37
N ALA A 44 10.78 -2.08 -8.53
CA ALA A 44 11.08 -0.71 -8.95
C ALA A 44 9.81 0.14 -9.05
N LEU A 45 8.74 -0.39 -9.66
CA LEU A 45 7.43 0.28 -9.71
C LEU A 45 6.89 0.59 -8.31
N SER A 46 7.06 -0.33 -7.36
CA SER A 46 6.64 -0.08 -5.98
C SER A 46 7.47 0.99 -5.30
N ILE A 47 8.79 0.99 -5.48
CA ILE A 47 9.69 2.01 -4.91
C ILE A 47 9.34 3.38 -5.48
N ILE A 48 9.14 3.48 -6.80
CA ILE A 48 8.74 4.73 -7.46
C ILE A 48 7.37 5.21 -6.93
N GLY A 49 6.39 4.31 -6.83
CA GLY A 49 5.06 4.66 -6.33
C GLY A 49 5.06 5.14 -4.87
N PHE A 50 5.86 4.53 -4.00
CA PHE A 50 6.06 5.04 -2.64
C PHE A 50 6.88 6.33 -2.60
N GLY A 51 7.87 6.50 -3.48
CA GLY A 51 8.57 7.77 -3.65
C GLY A 51 7.62 8.91 -4.01
N LEU A 52 6.69 8.68 -4.94
CA LEU A 52 5.63 9.63 -5.28
C LEU A 52 4.67 9.91 -4.11
N LEU A 53 4.40 8.90 -3.26
CA LEU A 53 3.62 9.10 -2.05
C LEU A 53 4.34 10.05 -1.08
N LEU A 54 5.63 9.80 -0.81
CA LEU A 54 6.45 10.63 0.09
C LEU A 54 6.62 12.05 -0.43
N LEU A 55 6.89 12.19 -1.73
CA LEU A 55 7.00 13.50 -2.39
C LEU A 55 5.70 14.31 -2.28
N ALA A 56 4.55 13.66 -2.47
CA ALA A 56 3.26 14.31 -2.30
C ALA A 56 2.96 14.65 -0.83
N ALA A 57 3.36 13.79 0.11
CA ALA A 57 3.19 14.06 1.55
C ALA A 57 4.04 15.26 2.00
N TRP A 58 5.26 15.39 1.47
CA TRP A 58 6.14 16.53 1.72
C TRP A 58 5.54 17.85 1.22
N GLN A 59 4.87 17.84 0.07
CA GLN A 59 4.23 19.03 -0.50
C GLN A 59 2.92 19.43 0.19
N LEU A 60 2.30 18.54 0.97
CA LEU A 60 1.03 18.81 1.65
C LEU A 60 1.25 19.58 2.96
N ASN A 61 1.87 18.93 3.95
CA ASN A 61 2.20 19.55 5.23
C ASN A 61 3.17 18.66 6.03
N PRO A 62 3.87 19.20 7.06
CA PRO A 62 4.81 18.43 7.86
C PRO A 62 4.18 17.24 8.59
N LEU A 63 2.89 17.32 8.94
CA LEU A 63 2.17 16.24 9.63
C LEU A 63 1.97 15.03 8.71
N CYS A 64 1.55 15.26 7.46
CA CYS A 64 1.44 14.24 6.42
C CYS A 64 2.77 13.55 6.17
N LEU A 65 3.88 14.31 6.11
CA LEU A 65 5.20 13.73 5.91
C LEU A 65 5.60 12.83 7.09
N LYS A 66 5.35 13.24 8.34
CA LYS A 66 5.61 12.42 9.54
C LYS A 66 4.80 11.14 9.55
N LEU A 67 3.56 11.17 9.05
CA LEU A 67 2.67 10.01 9.00
C LEU A 67 2.89 9.11 7.76
N ALA A 68 3.55 9.62 6.71
CA ALA A 68 3.73 8.87 5.48
C ALA A 68 4.50 7.53 5.64
N PRO A 69 5.57 7.43 6.47
CA PRO A 69 6.21 6.16 6.76
C PRO A 69 5.26 5.14 7.39
N LEU A 70 4.36 5.57 8.28
CA LEU A 70 3.35 4.71 8.88
C LEU A 70 2.35 4.23 7.81
N ALA A 71 1.94 5.10 6.88
CA ALA A 71 1.08 4.72 5.77
C ALA A 71 1.74 3.65 4.87
N VAL A 72 3.03 3.83 4.52
CA VAL A 72 3.79 2.83 3.76
C VAL A 72 3.86 1.50 4.53
N LEU A 73 4.17 1.56 5.83
CA LEU A 73 4.23 0.38 6.68
C LEU A 73 2.90 -0.40 6.66
N LEU A 74 1.77 0.28 6.84
CA LEU A 74 0.44 -0.35 6.82
C LEU A 74 0.12 -1.00 5.47
N LEU A 75 0.43 -0.30 4.36
CA LEU A 75 0.20 -0.82 3.01
C LEU A 75 1.02 -2.09 2.72
N VAL A 76 2.27 -2.11 3.19
CA VAL A 76 3.14 -3.28 3.06
C VAL A 76 2.69 -4.40 4.00
N LEU A 77 2.48 -4.09 5.29
CA LEU A 77 2.14 -5.05 6.34
C LEU A 77 0.84 -5.81 6.02
N TYR A 78 -0.21 -5.11 5.55
CA TYR A 78 -1.46 -5.76 5.13
C TYR A 78 -1.22 -6.91 4.15
N SER A 79 -0.31 -6.73 3.18
CA SER A 79 0.02 -7.77 2.19
C SER A 79 0.48 -9.07 2.86
N TYR A 80 1.16 -8.97 4.00
CA TYR A 80 1.62 -10.11 4.80
C TYR A 80 0.56 -10.70 5.72
N THR A 81 -0.40 -9.90 6.21
CA THR A 81 -1.41 -10.39 7.16
C THR A 81 -2.24 -11.54 6.62
N LYS A 82 -2.43 -11.63 5.31
CA LYS A 82 -3.13 -12.75 4.63
C LYS A 82 -2.51 -14.12 4.92
N ARG A 83 -1.22 -14.20 5.28
CA ARG A 83 -0.52 -15.46 5.55
C ARG A 83 -0.57 -15.88 7.02
N PHE A 84 -0.77 -14.93 7.93
CA PHE A 84 -0.66 -15.17 9.37
C PHE A 84 -2.03 -15.26 10.05
N THR A 85 -3.07 -14.67 9.46
CA THR A 85 -4.38 -14.62 10.10
C THR A 85 -5.53 -14.57 9.09
N TRP A 86 -6.63 -15.24 9.44
CA TRP A 86 -7.94 -15.07 8.78
C TRP A 86 -8.51 -13.64 8.95
N ALA A 87 -8.02 -12.90 9.95
CA ALA A 87 -8.47 -11.56 10.28
C ALA A 87 -7.88 -10.47 9.36
N CYS A 88 -7.24 -10.85 8.24
CA CYS A 88 -6.67 -9.92 7.27
C CYS A 88 -7.69 -8.90 6.72
N HIS A 89 -8.99 -9.26 6.69
CA HIS A 89 -10.08 -8.35 6.32
C HIS A 89 -10.29 -7.23 7.33
N LEU A 90 -10.03 -7.47 8.63
CA LEU A 90 -10.08 -6.41 9.65
C LEU A 90 -8.95 -5.41 9.44
N VAL A 91 -7.75 -5.90 9.09
CA VAL A 91 -6.59 -5.04 8.77
C VAL A 91 -6.86 -4.23 7.51
N LEU A 92 -7.43 -4.85 6.47
CA LEU A 92 -7.84 -4.15 5.26
C LEU A 92 -8.90 -3.08 5.56
N GLY A 93 -9.93 -3.44 6.35
CA GLY A 93 -10.97 -2.51 6.79
C GLY A 93 -10.40 -1.33 7.58
N PHE A 94 -9.43 -1.57 8.47
CA PHE A 94 -8.70 -0.54 9.20
C PHE A 94 -7.94 0.39 8.25
N CYS A 95 -7.18 -0.16 7.29
CA CYS A 95 -6.48 0.64 6.27
C CYS A 95 -7.45 1.51 5.45
N CYS A 96 -8.63 0.98 5.09
CA CYS A 96 -9.67 1.75 4.41
C CYS A 96 -10.28 2.83 5.32
N GLY A 97 -10.50 2.51 6.59
CA GLY A 97 -11.08 3.43 7.59
C GLY A 97 -10.17 4.60 7.96
N ILE A 98 -8.85 4.48 7.80
CA ILE A 98 -7.91 5.60 7.99
C ILE A 98 -8.02 6.63 6.86
N ALA A 99 -8.51 6.26 5.66
CA ALA A 99 -8.48 7.14 4.50
C ALA A 99 -9.21 8.49 4.69
N PRO A 100 -10.42 8.55 5.29
CA PRO A 100 -11.08 9.82 5.60
C PRO A 100 -10.28 10.69 6.56
N THR A 101 -9.73 10.10 7.63
CA THR A 101 -8.89 10.83 8.60
C THR A 101 -7.62 11.37 7.95
N ALA A 102 -6.96 10.57 7.11
CA ALA A 102 -5.79 11.01 6.35
C ALA A 102 -6.13 12.16 5.39
N CYS A 103 -7.32 12.14 4.77
CA CYS A 103 -7.81 13.22 3.93
C CYS A 103 -8.00 14.52 4.75
N TRP A 104 -8.62 14.43 5.93
CA TRP A 104 -8.77 15.56 6.83
C TRP A 104 -7.43 16.19 7.20
N LEU A 105 -6.44 15.37 7.61
CA LEU A 105 -5.10 15.83 7.96
C LEU A 105 -4.36 16.45 6.76
N ALA A 106 -4.62 15.97 5.55
CA ALA A 106 -4.05 16.53 4.33
C ALA A 106 -4.60 17.93 4.02
N VAL A 107 -5.90 18.16 4.27
CA VAL A 107 -6.57 19.44 4.00
C VAL A 107 -6.33 20.47 5.11
N THR A 108 -6.42 20.05 6.38
CA THR A 108 -6.40 20.96 7.53
C THR A 108 -5.02 21.09 8.17
N GLY A 109 -4.17 20.07 8.08
CA GLY A 109 -2.91 20.01 8.81
C GLY A 109 -3.06 19.78 10.32
N GLU A 110 -4.28 19.54 10.82
CA GLU A 110 -4.58 19.46 12.26
C GLU A 110 -5.40 18.21 12.61
N PHE A 111 -5.21 17.70 13.82
CA PHE A 111 -6.05 16.62 14.34
C PHE A 111 -7.42 17.17 14.75
N ALA A 112 -8.49 16.53 14.28
CA ALA A 112 -9.84 16.78 14.78
C ALA A 112 -10.00 16.17 16.19
N LEU A 113 -9.47 16.85 17.21
CA LEU A 113 -9.69 16.49 18.60
C LEU A 113 -11.02 17.08 19.07
N PRO A 114 -11.90 16.30 19.71
CA PRO A 114 -13.09 16.86 20.34
C PRO A 114 -12.63 17.80 21.46
N THR A 115 -12.90 19.09 21.28
CA THR A 115 -12.80 20.12 22.32
C THR A 115 -13.98 20.05 23.27
#